data_AF-A0A533SP28-F1
#
_entry.id   AF-A0A533SP28-F1
#
_cell.length_a   1.000
_cell.length_b   1.000
_cell.length_c   1.000
_cell.angle_alpha   90.00
_cell.angle_beta   90.00
_cell.angle_gamma   90.00
#
_symmetry.space_group_name_H-M   'P 1'
#
loop_
_entity.id
_entity.type
_entity.pdbx_description
1 polymer ?
#
loop_
_entity_poly.entity_id
_entity_poly.type
_entity_poly.pdbx_seq_one_letter_code
_entity_poly.pdbx_strand_id
1 'polypeptide(L)'
;MQVVRNRKIDAVTLCSPSAASNYAKLLAEEKIPLDLAPCVVIGPSTEKKARELGLPVAAMGAEYTVKGVVEALEKHFEGKNA
;
A
#
# COMPACT_ATOMS: atom_id res chain seq x y z
N MET A 1 -4.21 9.20 -14.44
CA MET A 1 -3.25 8.52 -13.51
C MET A 1 -1.76 8.85 -13.82
N GLN A 2 -1.41 10.10 -14.17
CA GLN A 2 -0.03 10.45 -14.58
C GLN A 2 1.02 10.24 -13.46
N VAL A 3 0.68 10.53 -12.20
CA VAL A 3 1.59 10.38 -11.05
C VAL A 3 2.02 8.91 -10.85
N VAL A 4 1.05 8.00 -10.96
CA VAL A 4 1.24 6.55 -10.90
C VAL A 4 2.09 6.07 -12.10
N ARG A 5 1.74 6.51 -13.32
CA ARG A 5 2.50 6.13 -14.54
C ARG A 5 3.94 6.64 -14.55
N ASN A 6 4.20 7.78 -13.92
CA ASN A 6 5.55 8.35 -13.82
C ASN A 6 6.38 7.78 -12.66
N ARG A 7 5.89 6.74 -11.95
CA ARG A 7 6.52 6.13 -10.77
C ARG A 7 6.92 7.16 -9.69
N LYS A 8 6.16 8.25 -9.54
CA LYS A 8 6.41 9.29 -8.52
C LYS A 8 5.71 8.99 -7.19
N ILE A 9 5.56 7.72 -6.84
CA ILE A 9 4.85 7.27 -5.64
C ILE A 9 5.80 6.39 -4.85
N ASP A 10 6.13 6.84 -3.65
CA ASP A 10 7.02 6.11 -2.74
C ASP A 10 6.29 5.02 -1.96
N ALA A 11 5.00 5.23 -1.67
CA ALA A 11 4.14 4.24 -1.02
C ALA A 11 2.65 4.51 -1.28
N VAL A 12 1.82 3.49 -1.11
CA VAL A 12 0.36 3.56 -1.16
C VAL A 12 -0.23 3.13 0.18
N THR A 13 -1.07 3.96 0.78
CA THR A 13 -1.79 3.60 2.01
C THR A 13 -3.17 3.00 1.70
N LEU A 14 -3.48 1.85 2.28
CA LEU A 14 -4.77 1.17 2.14
C LEU A 14 -5.47 1.05 3.50
N CYS A 15 -6.59 1.74 3.64
CA CYS A 15 -7.33 1.83 4.91
C CYS A 15 -8.52 0.87 4.99
N SER A 16 -8.73 0.01 3.99
CA SER A 16 -9.77 -1.02 4.01
C SER A 16 -9.52 -2.12 2.99
N PRO A 17 -10.13 -3.31 3.16
CA PRO A 17 -10.13 -4.36 2.13
C PRO A 17 -10.74 -3.92 0.80
N SER A 18 -11.75 -3.03 0.84
CA SER A 18 -12.37 -2.48 -0.37
C SER A 18 -11.43 -1.53 -1.11
N ALA A 19 -10.63 -0.72 -0.39
CA ALA A 19 -9.60 0.12 -1.00
C ALA A 19 -8.54 -0.74 -1.71
N ALA A 20 -8.10 -1.85 -1.08
CA ALA A 20 -7.16 -2.79 -1.71
C ALA A 20 -7.76 -3.42 -2.99
N SER A 21 -9.02 -3.83 -2.93
CA SER A 21 -9.72 -4.45 -4.07
C SER A 21 -9.89 -3.47 -5.23
N ASN A 22 -10.31 -2.24 -4.94
CA ASN A 22 -10.48 -1.19 -5.95
C ASN A 22 -9.13 -0.76 -6.55
N TYR A 23 -8.09 -0.68 -5.73
CA TYR A 23 -6.75 -0.32 -6.21
C TYR A 23 -6.19 -1.38 -7.16
N ALA A 24 -6.22 -2.67 -6.79
CA ALA A 24 -5.75 -3.75 -7.65
C ALA A 24 -6.53 -3.82 -8.97
N LYS A 25 -7.86 -3.63 -8.91
CA LYS A 25 -8.71 -3.56 -10.11
C LYS A 25 -8.30 -2.41 -11.03
N LEU A 26 -8.11 -1.21 -10.48
CA LEU A 26 -7.71 -0.03 -11.26
C LEU A 26 -6.35 -0.21 -11.92
N LEU A 27 -5.37 -0.80 -11.22
CA LEU A 27 -4.06 -1.11 -11.80
C LEU A 27 -4.18 -2.10 -12.96
N ALA A 28 -4.98 -3.14 -12.82
CA ALA A 28 -5.21 -4.13 -13.88
C ALA A 28 -5.88 -3.52 -15.11
N GLU A 29 -6.93 -2.71 -14.92
CA GLU A 29 -7.64 -2.02 -16.01
C GLU A 29 -6.71 -1.06 -16.79
N GLU A 30 -5.81 -0.39 -16.07
CA GLU A 30 -4.86 0.56 -16.64
C GLU A 30 -3.55 -0.07 -17.15
N LYS A 31 -3.45 -1.41 -17.07
CA LYS A 31 -2.26 -2.22 -17.39
C LYS A 31 -1.00 -1.76 -16.66
N ILE A 32 -1.16 -1.37 -15.40
CA ILE A 32 -0.08 -0.95 -14.52
C ILE A 32 0.33 -2.14 -13.64
N PRO A 33 1.63 -2.43 -13.48
CA PRO A 33 2.10 -3.50 -12.58
C PRO A 33 1.66 -3.29 -11.12
N LEU A 34 1.35 -4.39 -10.42
CA LEU A 34 0.93 -4.35 -9.02
C LEU A 34 2.07 -3.94 -8.07
N ASP A 35 3.32 -4.17 -8.48
CA ASP A 35 4.55 -3.90 -7.73
C ASP A 35 5.08 -2.46 -7.93
N LEU A 36 4.24 -1.56 -8.46
CA LEU A 36 4.62 -0.18 -8.74
C LEU A 36 5.20 0.55 -7.53
N ALA A 37 4.58 0.38 -6.37
CA ALA A 37 4.94 1.00 -5.11
C ALA A 37 4.57 0.08 -3.93
N PRO A 38 5.33 0.10 -2.82
CA PRO A 38 4.99 -0.64 -1.61
C PRO A 38 3.66 -0.15 -1.01
N CYS A 39 2.89 -1.08 -0.47
CA CYS A 39 1.64 -0.78 0.21
C CYS A 39 1.82 -0.79 1.74
N VAL A 40 1.27 0.22 2.42
CA VAL A 40 1.12 0.26 3.88
C VAL A 40 -0.36 0.14 4.21
N VAL A 41 -0.72 -0.79 5.10
CA VAL A 41 -2.13 -1.12 5.39
C VAL A 41 -2.49 -0.75 6.83
N ILE A 42 -3.75 -0.34 7.05
CA ILE A 42 -4.21 0.10 8.38
C ILE A 42 -4.37 -1.04 9.39
N GLY A 43 -4.48 -2.29 8.93
CA GLY A 43 -4.73 -3.43 9.81
C GLY A 43 -4.88 -4.78 9.09
N PRO A 44 -5.02 -5.89 9.85
CA PRO A 44 -4.89 -7.28 9.39
C PRO A 44 -5.92 -7.71 8.35
N SER A 45 -7.16 -7.22 8.43
CA SER A 45 -8.17 -7.53 7.41
C SER A 45 -7.79 -6.95 6.04
N THR A 46 -7.21 -5.76 6.03
CA THR A 46 -6.72 -5.10 4.81
C THR A 46 -5.44 -5.76 4.32
N GLU A 47 -4.52 -6.12 5.21
CA GLU A 47 -3.32 -6.88 4.88
C GLU A 47 -3.67 -8.18 4.15
N LYS A 48 -4.53 -9.00 4.76
CA LYS A 48 -4.95 -10.28 4.19
C LYS A 48 -5.49 -10.09 2.77
N LYS A 49 -6.40 -9.12 2.59
CA LYS A 49 -6.99 -8.86 1.27
C LYS A 49 -5.96 -8.36 0.26
N ALA A 50 -5.07 -7.46 0.66
CA ALA A 50 -4.03 -6.93 -0.22
C ALA A 50 -3.06 -8.03 -0.68
N ARG A 51 -2.64 -8.93 0.23
CA ARG A 51 -1.77 -10.07 -0.10
C ARG A 51 -2.48 -11.08 -1.03
N GLU A 52 -3.75 -11.39 -0.79
CA GLU A 52 -4.56 -12.22 -1.69
C GLU A 52 -4.64 -11.67 -3.12
N LEU A 53 -4.61 -10.34 -3.27
CA LEU A 53 -4.66 -9.66 -4.56
C LEU A 53 -3.27 -9.49 -5.21
N GLY A 54 -2.20 -9.95 -4.56
CA GLY A 54 -0.82 -9.81 -5.05
C GLY A 54 -0.23 -8.41 -4.88
N LEU A 55 -0.83 -7.54 -4.05
CA LEU A 55 -0.27 -6.22 -3.76
C LEU A 55 0.95 -6.35 -2.82
N PRO A 56 2.00 -5.52 -3.03
CA PRO A 56 3.25 -5.59 -2.27
C PRO A 56 3.09 -4.94 -0.88
N VAL A 57 2.45 -5.63 0.06
CA VAL A 57 2.32 -5.14 1.44
C VAL A 57 3.67 -5.13 2.14
N ALA A 58 4.17 -3.93 2.43
CA ALA A 58 5.48 -3.69 3.02
C ALA A 58 5.44 -3.40 4.53
N ALA A 59 4.35 -2.81 5.02
CA ALA A 59 4.15 -2.56 6.45
C ALA A 59 2.65 -2.52 6.81
N MET A 60 2.36 -2.69 8.10
CA MET A 60 1.02 -2.56 8.66
C MET A 60 1.07 -1.65 9.88
N GLY A 61 0.08 -0.77 10.02
CA GLY A 61 -0.12 0.02 11.23
C GLY A 61 -0.38 -0.89 12.44
N ALA A 62 0.34 -0.66 13.54
CA ALA A 62 0.12 -1.42 14.78
C ALA A 62 -1.25 -1.12 15.41
N GLU A 63 -1.76 0.09 15.16
CA GLU A 63 -3.09 0.54 15.56
C GLU A 63 -3.91 0.93 14.34
N TYR A 64 -5.24 0.78 14.43
CA TYR A 64 -6.21 1.17 13.41
C TYR A 64 -6.45 2.68 13.40
N THR A 65 -5.37 3.46 13.40
CA THR A 65 -5.38 4.91 13.50
C THR A 65 -4.47 5.51 12.43
N VAL A 66 -4.69 6.78 12.11
CA VAL A 66 -3.80 7.53 11.21
C VAL A 66 -2.37 7.52 11.76
N LYS A 67 -2.20 7.68 13.08
CA LYS A 67 -0.90 7.62 13.77
C LYS A 67 -0.21 6.27 13.53
N GLY A 68 -0.93 5.16 13.69
CA GLY A 68 -0.40 3.83 13.43
C GLY A 68 0.10 3.63 11.99
N VAL A 69 -0.60 4.19 11.01
CA VAL A 69 -0.18 4.16 9.60
C VAL A 69 1.05 5.03 9.35
N VAL A 70 1.11 6.24 9.94
CA VAL A 70 2.27 7.14 9.83
C VAL A 70 3.52 6.49 10.43
N GLU A 71 3.42 5.91 11.62
CA GLU A 71 4.54 5.20 12.26
C GLU A 71 5.03 4.00 11.42
N ALA A 72 4.11 3.29 10.75
CA ALA A 72 4.46 2.20 9.85
C ALA A 72 5.18 2.69 8.58
N LEU A 73 4.81 3.87 8.05
CA LEU A 73 5.51 4.52 6.94
C LEU A 73 6.91 4.97 7.36
N GLU A 74 7.05 5.66 8.51
CA GLU A 74 8.33 6.11 9.04
C GLU A 74 9.30 4.92 9.19
N LYS A 75 8.89 3.87 9.88
CA LYS A 75 9.70 2.64 10.05
C LYS A 75 10.09 2.00 8.72
N HIS A 76 9.18 2.00 7.74
CA HIS A 76 9.46 1.42 6.42
C HIS A 76 10.54 2.20 5.66
N PHE A 77 10.55 3.53 5.77
CA PHE A 77 11.50 4.38 5.05
C PHE A 77 12.81 4.61 5.82
N GLU A 78 12.80 4.62 7.15
CA GLU A 78 14.03 4.67 7.97
C GLU A 78 14.92 3.46 7.71
N GLY A 79 14.33 2.25 7.61
CA GLY A 79 15.07 1.03 7.29
C GLY A 79 15.65 0.97 5.88
N LYS A 80 15.34 1.95 5.01
CA LYS A 80 15.85 2.07 3.64
C LYS A 80 16.95 3.12 3.48
N ASN A 81 17.31 3.84 4.54
CA ASN A 81 18.36 4.87 4.55
C ASN A 81 19.73 4.37 5.08
N ALA A 82 19.98 3.06 5.07
CA ALA A 82 21.25 2.44 5.50
C ALA A 82 21.92 1.68 4.36
#